data_AF-A0A554KBC6-F1
#
_entry.id   AF-A0A554KBC6-F1
#
_cell.length_a   1.000
_cell.length_b   1.000
_cell.length_c   1.000
_cell.angle_alpha   90.00
_cell.angle_beta   90.00
_cell.angle_gamma   90.00
#
_symmetry.space_group_name_H-M   'P 1'
#
loop_
_entity.id
_entity.type
_entity.pdbx_description
1 polymer ?
#
loop_
_entity_poly.entity_id
_entity_poly.type
_entity_poly.pdbx_seq_one_letter_code
_entity_poly.pdbx_strand_id
1 'polypeptide(L)' 'MKEIIKKIEKIAKTDKNQAVKMLSSAFQAIDKAAQKGVIKKNNAARKKSRLSKLIK' A
#
# COMPACT_ATOMS: atom_id res chain seq x y z
N MET A 1 7.82 -3.54 4.79
CA MET A 1 6.66 -3.78 3.90
C MET A 1 5.43 -4.34 4.62
N LYS A 2 5.55 -5.43 5.39
CA LYS A 2 4.39 -6.11 6.01
C LYS A 2 3.66 -5.24 7.06
N GLU A 3 4.39 -4.47 7.84
CA GLU A 3 3.82 -3.64 8.91
C GLU A 3 3.10 -2.39 8.39
N ILE A 4 3.66 -1.71 7.38
CA ILE A 4 3.03 -0.53 6.75
C ILE A 4 1.68 -0.91 6.14
N ILE A 5 1.62 -2.08 5.48
CA ILE A 5 0.37 -2.61 4.90
C ILE A 5 -0.64 -2.93 6.02
N LYS A 6 -0.22 -3.55 7.12
CA LYS A 6 -1.09 -3.83 8.27
C LYS A 6 -1.59 -2.55 8.97
N LYS A 7 -0.76 -1.51 9.08
CA LYS A 7 -1.17 -0.21 9.63
C LYS A 7 -2.22 0.44 8.72
N ILE A 8 -2.04 0.39 7.40
CA ILE A 8 -3.01 0.96 6.45
C ILE A 8 -4.32 0.17 6.44
N GLU A 9 -4.29 -1.15 6.57
CA GLU A 9 -5.53 -1.94 6.72
C GLU A 9 -6.31 -1.60 7.99
N LYS A 10 -5.63 -1.28 9.10
CA LYS A 10 -6.29 -0.82 10.33
C LYS A 10 -6.85 0.59 10.18
N ILE A 11 -6.08 1.50 9.59
CA ILE A 11 -6.45 2.92 9.46
C ILE A 11 -7.55 3.12 8.41
N ALA A 12 -7.58 2.33 7.34
CA ALA A 12 -8.65 2.35 6.35
C ALA A 12 -10.04 2.03 6.94
N LYS A 13 -10.11 1.33 8.07
CA LYS A 13 -11.37 1.03 8.77
C LYS A 13 -11.87 2.17 9.65
N THR A 14 -10.97 3.02 10.15
CA THR A 14 -11.30 4.09 11.09
C THR A 14 -11.36 5.47 10.44
N ASP A 15 -10.50 5.76 9.47
CA ASP A 15 -10.36 7.12 8.93
C ASP A 15 -9.92 7.13 7.46
N LYS A 16 -10.87 7.35 6.55
CA LYS A 16 -10.61 7.39 5.09
C LYS A 16 -9.64 8.51 4.70
N ASN A 17 -9.69 9.66 5.36
CA ASN A 17 -8.84 10.82 5.05
C ASN A 17 -7.36 10.59 5.43
N GLN A 18 -7.10 9.94 6.57
CA GLN A 18 -5.73 9.56 6.93
C GLN A 18 -5.22 8.40 6.08
N ALA A 19 -6.10 7.46 5.71
CA ALA A 19 -5.75 6.36 4.82
C ALA A 19 -5.27 6.85 3.45
N VAL A 20 -5.89 7.88 2.87
CA VAL A 20 -5.45 8.50 1.60
C VAL A 20 -4.05 9.10 1.72
N LYS A 21 -3.73 9.80 2.83
CA LYS A 21 -2.37 10.34 3.05
C LYS A 21 -1.32 9.23 3.20
N MET A 22 -1.65 8.14 3.89
CA MET A 22 -0.74 6.99 4.02
C MET A 22 -0.67 6.11 2.77
N LEU A 23 -1.64 6.21 1.86
CA LEU A 23 -1.63 5.48 0.60
C LEU A 23 -0.43 5.86 -0.26
N SER A 24 -0.12 7.17 -0.35
CA SER A 24 1.00 7.70 -1.12
C SER A 24 2.34 7.14 -0.64
N SER A 25 2.56 7.09 0.68
CA SER A 25 3.81 6.55 1.25
C SER A 25 3.92 5.04 1.07
N ALA A 26 2.80 4.30 1.13
CA ALA A 26 2.80 2.87 0.84
C ALA A 26 3.04 2.55 -0.64
N PHE A 27 2.48 3.32 -1.57
CA PHE A 27 2.79 3.17 -2.99
C PHE A 27 4.26 3.42 -3.25
N GLN A 28 4.83 4.47 -2.66
CA GLN A 28 6.26 4.75 -2.79
C GLN A 28 7.14 3.62 -2.24
N ALA A 29 6.75 3.01 -1.11
CA ALA A 29 7.47 1.86 -0.54
C ALA A 29 7.34 0.59 -1.41
N ILE A 30 6.17 0.36 -2.01
CA ILE A 30 5.93 -0.75 -2.95
C ILE A 30 6.76 -0.57 -4.22
N ASP A 31 6.82 0.65 -4.75
CA ASP A 31 7.56 0.95 -5.97
C ASP A 31 9.07 0.83 -5.77
N LYS A 32 9.58 1.35 -4.65
CA LYS A 32 10.99 1.14 -4.28
C LYS A 32 11.33 -0.33 -4.12
N ALA A 33 10.43 -1.13 -3.55
CA ALA A 33 10.63 -2.57 -3.41
C ALA A 33 10.58 -3.31 -4.75
N ALA A 34 9.76 -2.86 -5.70
CA ALA A 34 9.71 -3.40 -7.05
C ALA A 34 10.96 -3.04 -7.86
N GLN A 35 11.44 -1.81 -7.73
CA GLN A 35 12.65 -1.32 -8.39
C GLN A 35 13.91 -2.03 -7.88
N LYS A 36 13.97 -2.30 -6.57
CA LYS A 36 15.06 -3.09 -5.96
C LYS A 36 14.97 -4.60 -6.23
N GLY A 37 13.98 -5.08 -6.99
CA GLY A 37 13.82 -6.50 -7.30
C GLY A 37 13.32 -7.38 -6.14
N VAL A 38 13.00 -6.79 -4.97
CA VAL A 38 12.49 -7.51 -3.79
C VAL A 38 11.11 -8.13 -4.07
N ILE A 39 10.33 -7.51 -4.96
CA ILE A 39 9.04 -8.02 -5.43
C ILE A 39 8.93 -7.89 -6.95
N LYS A 40 8.35 -8.90 -7.62
CA LYS A 40 8.04 -8.84 -9.05
C LYS A 40 7.02 -7.74 -9.35
N LYS A 41 7.08 -7.14 -10.54
CA LYS A 41 6.18 -6.07 -11.02
C LYS A 41 4.69 -6.40 -10.79
N ASN A 42 4.29 -7.64 -11.08
CA ASN A 42 2.91 -8.10 -10.89
C ASN A 42 2.49 -8.18 -9.42
N ASN A 43 3.42 -8.48 -8.51
CA ASN A 43 3.14 -8.50 -7.07
C ASN A 43 2.98 -7.08 -6.51
N ALA A 44 3.78 -6.14 -7.01
CA ALA A 44 3.63 -4.72 -6.69
C ALA A 44 2.26 -4.21 -7.16
N ALA A 45 1.87 -4.48 -8.41
CA ALA A 45 0.58 -4.09 -8.97
C ALA A 45 -0.60 -4.67 -8.16
N ARG A 46 -0.56 -5.96 -7.81
CA ARG A 46 -1.58 -6.60 -6.96
C ARG A 46 -1.72 -5.93 -5.59
N LYS A 47 -0.58 -5.58 -4.96
CA LYS A 47 -0.59 -4.88 -3.66
C LYS A 47 -1.19 -3.47 -3.77
N LYS A 48 -0.89 -2.72 -4.83
CA LYS A 48 -1.49 -1.39 -5.06
C LYS A 48 -2.99 -1.48 -5.27
N SER A 49 -3.44 -2.40 -6.13
CA SER A 49 -4.85 -2.64 -6.41
C SER A 49 -5.62 -2.98 -5.13
N ARG A 50 -5.08 -3.88 -4.30
CA ARG A 50 -5.71 -4.25 -3.02
C ARG A 50 -5.85 -3.06 -2.07
N LEU A 51 -4.81 -2.23 -1.95
CA LEU A 51 -4.86 -1.03 -1.11
C LEU A 51 -5.88 0.00 -1.63
N SER A 52 -5.94 0.21 -2.94
CA SER A 52 -6.91 1.12 -3.55
C SER A 52 -8.35 0.63 -3.36
N LYS A 53 -8.59 -0.68 -3.47
CA LYS A 53 -9.92 -1.28 -3.25
C LYS A 53 -10.38 -1.19 -1.79
N LEU A 54 -9.44 -1.11 -0.84
CA LEU A 54 -9.72 -0.97 0.59
C LEU A 54 -10.11 0.46 0.99
N ILE A 55 -9.71 1.46 0.20
CA ILE A 55 -9.97 2.88 0.49
C ILE A 55 -11.20 3.40 -0.23
N LYS A 56 -11.52 2.84 -1.41
CA LYS A 56 -12.78 3.12 -2.13
C LYS A 56 -13.96 2.69 -1.27
#